data_AF-A0A947NY21-F1
#
_entry.id   AF-A0A947NY21-F1
#
_cell.length_a   1.000
_cell.length_b   1.000
_cell.length_c   1.000
_cell.angle_alpha   90.00
_cell.angle_beta   90.00
_cell.angle_gamma   90.00
#
_symmetry.space_group_name_H-M   'P 1'
#
loop_
_entity.id
_entity.type
_entity.pdbx_description
1 polymer ?
#
loop_
_entity_poly.entity_id
_entity_poly.type
_entity_poly.pdbx_seq_one_letter_code
_entity_poly.pdbx_strand_id
1 'polypeptide(L)' 'MIFLLAGIVLILTGGLVSVAFWVPKLVNRVWLRELLGKRYPVIYVIYLANGPILLSAGLLLVWRYIIAH' A
#
# COMPACT_ATOMS: atom_id res chain seq x y z
N MET A 1 -2.67 -17.92 -13.71
CA MET A 1 -3.56 -17.73 -12.54
C MET A 1 -2.85 -17.24 -11.27
N ILE A 2 -1.78 -17.89 -10.78
CA ILE A 2 -1.06 -17.44 -9.56
C ILE A 2 -0.60 -15.97 -9.63
N PHE A 3 -0.01 -15.54 -10.76
CA PHE A 3 0.43 -14.16 -10.94
C PHE A 3 -0.70 -13.13 -10.95
N LEU A 4 -1.86 -13.46 -11.52
CA LEU A 4 -3.05 -12.60 -11.48
C LEU A 4 -3.51 -12.42 -10.03
N LEU A 5 -3.59 -13.52 -9.28
CA LEU A 5 -4.06 -13.51 -7.88
C LEU A 5 -3.10 -12.71 -6.99
N ALA A 6 -1.79 -12.92 -7.15
CA ALA A 6 -0.77 -12.13 -6.46
C ALA A 6 -0.85 -10.64 -6.81
N GLY A 7 -1.03 -10.32 -8.10
CA GLY A 7 -1.20 -8.95 -8.56
C GLY A 7 -2.43 -8.27 -7.94
N ILE A 8 -3.58 -8.95 -7.90
CA ILE A 8 -4.81 -8.44 -7.27
C ILE A 8 -4.60 -8.18 -5.78
N VAL A 9 -3.98 -9.11 -5.05
CA VAL A 9 -3.70 -8.94 -3.62
C VAL A 9 -2.81 -7.70 -3.38
N LEU A 10 -1.78 -7.51 -4.21
CA LEU A 10 -0.88 -6.36 -4.13
C LEU A 10 -1.59 -5.04 -4.46
N ILE A 11 -2.48 -5.02 -5.45
CA ILE A 11 -3.30 -3.84 -5.77
C ILE A 11 -4.22 -3.50 -4.60
N LEU A 12 -4.93 -4.48 -4.03
CA LEU A 12 -5.87 -4.25 -2.94
C LEU A 12 -5.15 -3.76 -1.67
N THR A 13 -4.07 -4.45 -1.29
CA THR A 13 -3.29 -4.08 -0.10
C THR A 13 -2.54 -2.76 -0.30
N GLY A 14 -1.88 -2.58 -1.44
CA GLY A 14 -1.19 -1.33 -1.79
C GLY A 14 -2.13 -0.14 -1.92
N GLY A 15 -3.33 -0.35 -2.48
CA GLY A 15 -4.38 0.65 -2.58
C GLY A 15 -4.93 1.05 -1.22
N LEU A 16 -5.28 0.08 -0.36
CA LEU A 16 -5.75 0.34 0.99
C LEU A 16 -4.72 1.11 1.83
N VAL A 17 -3.45 0.69 1.80
CA VAL A 17 -2.37 1.37 2.52
C VAL A 17 -2.13 2.76 1.94
N SER A 18 -2.11 2.92 0.62
CA SER A 18 -1.95 4.24 -0.01
C SER A 18 -3.06 5.17 0.42
N VAL A 19 -4.32 4.75 0.29
CA VAL A 19 -5.48 5.57 0.65
C VAL A 19 -5.45 5.92 2.14
N ALA A 20 -5.23 4.95 3.03
CA ALA A 20 -5.19 5.18 4.47
C ALA A 20 -4.10 6.19 4.90
N PHE A 21 -2.94 6.18 4.25
CA PHE A 21 -1.82 7.04 4.64
C PHE A 21 -1.74 8.36 3.84
N TRP A 22 -2.12 8.37 2.56
CA TRP A 22 -2.11 9.58 1.74
C TRP A 22 -3.32 10.48 1.98
N VAL A 23 -4.51 9.93 2.22
CA VAL A 23 -5.71 10.76 2.39
C VAL A 23 -5.70 11.34 3.81
N PRO A 24 -5.52 12.67 3.97
CA PRO A 24 -5.62 13.29 5.28
C PRO A 24 -7.04 13.11 5.81
N LYS A 25 -7.17 12.80 7.11
CA LYS A 25 -8.42 12.51 7.86
C LYS A 25 -8.92 11.06 7.88
N LEU A 26 -8.42 10.14 7.05
CA LEU A 26 -8.80 8.71 7.18
C LEU A 26 -8.17 8.04 8.40
N VAL A 27 -6.93 8.41 8.71
CA VAL A 27 -6.21 7.90 9.87
C VAL A 27 -5.94 9.05 10.84
N ASN A 28 -6.31 8.85 12.11
CA ASN A 28 -5.98 9.77 13.19
C ASN A 28 -4.47 9.67 13.48
N ARG A 29 -3.70 10.57 12.85
CA ARG A 29 -2.24 10.65 12.98
C ARG A 29 -1.78 10.92 14.42
N VAL A 30 -2.61 11.60 15.23
CA VAL A 30 -2.30 11.88 16.65
C VAL A 30 -2.34 10.59 17.45
N TRP A 31 -3.45 9.85 17.33
CA TRP A 31 -3.60 8.54 17.97
C TRP A 31 -2.53 7.54 17.50
N LEU A 32 -2.24 7.51 16.19
CA LEU A 32 -1.22 6.62 15.63
C LEU A 32 0.19 6.97 16.15
N ARG A 33 0.47 8.27 16.35
CA ARG A 33 1.72 8.76 16.92
C ARG A 33 1.85 8.43 18.40
N GLU A 34 0.77 8.50 19.17
CA GLU A 34 0.73 8.07 20.57
C GLU A 34 0.97 6.56 20.70
N LEU A 35 0.34 5.76 19.82
CA LEU A 35 0.49 4.30 19.80
C LEU A 35 1.92 3.86 19.42
N LEU A 36 2.51 4.49 18.39
CA LEU A 36 3.81 4.10 17.82
C LEU A 36 5.01 4.84 18.45
N GLY A 37 4.75 5.90 19.22
CA GLY A 37 5.75 6.70 19.91
C GLY A 37 6.88 7.19 19.00
N LYS A 38 8.14 7.00 19.43
CA LYS A 38 9.34 7.41 18.68
C LYS A 38 9.50 6.71 17.31
N ARG A 39 8.83 5.57 17.09
CA ARG A 39 8.91 4.81 15.83
C ARG A 39 7.94 5.32 14.76
N TYR A 40 6.99 6.16 15.16
CA TYR A 40 5.97 6.73 14.27
C TYR A 40 6.52 7.33 12.97
N PRO A 41 7.53 8.22 12.96
CA PRO A 41 7.99 8.84 11.71
C PRO A 41 8.61 7.83 10.74
N VAL A 42 9.35 6.84 11.25
CA VAL A 42 9.96 5.79 10.42
C VAL A 42 8.87 4.91 9.80
N ILE A 43 7.92 4.45 10.62
CA ILE A 43 6.80 3.61 10.16
C ILE A 43 5.94 4.39 9.17
N TYR A 44 5.63 5.65 9.46
CA TYR A 44 4.85 6.51 8.58
C TYR A 44 5.50 6.64 7.21
N VAL A 45 6.81 6.92 7.12
CA VAL A 45 7.54 7.03 5.85
C VAL A 45 7.55 5.69 5.11
N ILE A 46 7.79 4.59 5.81
CA ILE A 46 7.79 3.24 5.22
C ILE A 46 6.42 2.92 4.63
N TYR A 47 5.32 3.10 5.37
CA TYR A 47 3.97 2.80 4.87
C TYR A 47 3.52 3.77 3.77
N LEU A 48 3.85 5.06 3.88
CA LEU A 48 3.54 6.07 2.88
C LEU A 48 4.23 5.77 1.54
N ALA A 49 5.48 5.29 1.57
CA ALA A 49 6.24 4.94 0.37
C ALA A 49 5.85 3.56 -0.18
N ASN A 50 5.64 2.58 0.71
CA ASN A 50 5.38 1.21 0.31
C ASN A 50 3.98 1.00 -0.26
N GLY A 51 2.96 1.74 0.19
CA GLY A 51 1.61 1.64 -0.38
C GLY A 51 1.59 1.84 -1.90
N PRO A 52 2.09 2.98 -2.42
CA PRO A 52 2.18 3.23 -3.85
C PRO A 52 3.04 2.21 -4.58
N ILE A 53 4.17 1.79 -3.99
CA ILE A 53 5.05 0.78 -4.60
C ILE A 53 4.33 -0.57 -4.74
N LEU A 54 3.62 -1.02 -3.71
CA LEU A 54 2.83 -2.25 -3.74
C LEU A 54 1.72 -2.18 -4.78
N LEU A 55 1.02 -1.04 -4.86
CA LEU A 55 -0.01 -0.81 -5.87
C LEU A 55 0.58 -0.89 -7.29
N SER A 56 1.69 -0.19 -7.54
CA SER A 56 2.39 -0.23 -8.83
C SER A 56 2.87 -1.62 -9.18
N ALA A 57 3.46 -2.36 -8.23
CA ALA A 57 3.91 -3.73 -8.44
C ALA A 57 2.74 -4.66 -8.79
N GLY A 58 1.61 -4.54 -8.08
CA GLY A 58 0.40 -5.30 -8.38
C GLY A 58 -0.18 -4.97 -9.77
N LEU A 59 -0.25 -3.69 -10.13
CA LEU A 59 -0.70 -3.25 -11.46
C LEU A 59 0.20 -3.81 -12.56
N LEU A 60 1.51 -3.79 -12.37
CA LEU A 60 2.47 -4.35 -13.33
C LEU A 60 2.28 -5.86 -13.50
N LEU A 61 2.04 -6.59 -12.42
CA LEU A 61 1.80 -8.04 -12.48
C LEU A 61 0.50 -8.39 -13.20
N VAL A 62 -0.58 -7.66 -12.92
CA VAL A 62 -1.86 -7.86 -13.62
C VAL A 62 -1.74 -7.48 -15.09
N TRP A 63 -1.10 -6.34 -15.40
CA TRP A 63 -0.84 -5.90 -16.76
C TRP A 63 -0.03 -6.92 -17.57
N ARG A 64 1.06 -7.43 -16.98
CA ARG A 64 1.88 -8.50 -17.58
C ARG A 64 1.07 -9.76 -17.84
N TYR A 65 0.19 -10.15 -16.92
CA TYR A 65 -0.66 -11.32 -17.09
C TYR A 65 -1.63 -11.15 -18.27
N ILE A 66 -2.24 -9.98 -18.41
CA ILE A 66 -3.17 -9.63 -19.50
C ILE A 66 -2.47 -9.60 -20.87
N ILE A 67 -1.22 -9.12 -20.96
CA ILE A 67 -0.50 -9.14 -22.25
C ILE A 67 -0.09 -10.55 -22.66
N ALA A 68 0.19 -11.42 -21.68
CA ALA A 68 0.70 -12.76 -21.93
C ALA A 68 -0.38 -13.80 -22.29
N HIS A 69 -1.68 -13.46 -22.19
CA HIS A 69 -2.82 -14.34 -22.45
C HIS A 69 -3.89 -13.61 -23.25
#